data_AF-A0A4Q3T6J6-F1
#
_entry.id   AF-A0A4Q3T6J6-F1
#
_cell.length_a   1.000
_cell.length_b   1.000
_cell.length_c   1.000
_cell.angle_alpha   90.00
_cell.angle_beta   90.00
_cell.angle_gamma   90.00
#
_symmetry.space_group_name_H-M   'P 1'
#
loop_
_entity.id
_entity.type
_entity.pdbx_description
1 polymer ?
#
loop_
_entity_poly.entity_id
_entity_poly.type
_entity_poly.pdbx_seq_one_letter_code
_entity_poly.pdbx_strand_id
1 'polypeptide(L)' 'MGPLLLGPDRLLPCDLSNAVIKGADLTDADLRHAVLVSADLTRSNFTNALLKNADLTAAHREGAKGLDTAE' A
#
# COMPACT_ATOMS: atom_id res chain seq x y z
N MET A 1 -4.84 20.16 -25.89
CA MET A 1 -4.49 19.07 -24.95
C MET A 1 -5.79 18.43 -24.51
N GLY A 2 -6.12 17.25 -25.05
CA GLY A 2 -7.34 16.52 -24.64
C GLY A 2 -7.22 15.98 -23.22
N PRO A 3 -8.34 15.71 -22.53
CA PRO A 3 -8.30 15.17 -21.17
C PRO A 3 -7.62 13.80 -21.19
N LEU A 4 -6.81 13.53 -20.15
CA LEU A 4 -6.26 12.21 -19.93
C LEU A 4 -7.43 11.25 -19.63
N LEU A 5 -7.83 10.43 -20.60
CA LEU A 5 -8.74 9.31 -20.37
C LEU A 5 -7.94 8.20 -19.65
N LEU A 6 -7.88 8.26 -18.33
CA LEU A 6 -7.54 7.08 -17.53
C LEU A 6 -8.81 6.22 -17.47
N GLY A 7 -8.75 5.02 -18.07
CA GLY A 7 -9.81 4.03 -17.90
C GLY A 7 -9.92 3.57 -16.44
N PRO A 8 -11.08 3.07 -16.00
CA PRO A 8 -11.33 2.69 -14.61
C PRO A 8 -10.39 1.58 -14.10
N ASP A 9 -9.81 0.78 -15.00
CA ASP A 9 -8.83 -0.27 -14.67
C ASP A 9 -7.39 0.23 -14.60
N ARG A 10 -7.14 1.53 -14.80
CA ARG A 10 -5.77 2.05 -14.80
C ARG A 10 -5.27 2.29 -13.38
N LEU A 11 -4.69 1.24 -12.80
CA LEU A 11 -3.84 1.34 -11.63
C LEU A 11 -2.43 1.77 -12.07
N LEU A 12 -1.98 2.92 -11.59
CA LEU A 12 -0.57 3.28 -11.67
C LEU A 12 0.10 2.71 -10.41
N PRO A 13 1.13 1.85 -10.54
CA PRO A 13 1.88 1.39 -9.38
C PRO A 13 2.44 2.61 -8.65
N CYS A 14 2.13 2.72 -7.35
CA CYS A 14 2.64 3.78 -6.50
C CYS A 14 3.95 3.30 -5.87
N ASP A 15 5.04 4.02 -6.15
CA ASP A 15 6.32 3.77 -5.49
C ASP A 15 6.38 4.54 -4.17
N LEU A 16 6.28 3.79 -3.08
CA LEU A 16 6.38 4.24 -1.69
C LEU A 16 7.60 3.60 -1.02
N SER A 17 8.61 3.22 -1.80
CA SER A 17 9.84 2.63 -1.28
C SER A 17 10.52 3.58 -0.29
N ASN A 18 10.90 3.06 0.89
CA ASN A 18 11.50 3.82 1.99
C ASN A 18 10.60 4.93 2.58
N ALA A 19 9.30 4.95 2.26
CA ALA A 19 8.38 5.94 2.81
C ALA A 19 8.14 5.72 4.31
N VAL A 20 7.90 6.80 5.04
CA VAL A 20 7.49 6.77 6.45
C VAL A 20 5.98 6.92 6.52
N ILE A 21 5.28 5.80 6.74
CA ILE A 21 3.81 5.68 6.76
C ILE A 21 3.30 5.25 8.15
N LYS A 22 4.11 5.50 9.18
CA LYS A 22 3.87 5.12 10.57
C LYS A 22 2.58 5.70 11.10
N GLY A 23 1.72 4.84 11.65
CA GLY A 23 0.44 5.25 12.26
C GLY A 23 -0.63 5.73 11.27
N ALA A 24 -0.41 5.57 9.96
CA ALA A 24 -1.38 5.97 8.96
C ALA A 24 -2.63 5.07 8.97
N ASP A 25 -3.78 5.66 8.68
CA ASP A 25 -5.01 4.91 8.41
C ASP A 25 -5.14 4.69 6.91
N LEU A 26 -5.00 3.43 6.50
CA LEU A 26 -5.10 2.92 5.13
C LEU A 26 -6.28 1.94 5.03
N THR A 27 -7.29 2.09 5.88
CA THR A 27 -8.51 1.27 5.85
C THR A 27 -9.20 1.38 4.49
N ASP A 28 -9.57 0.25 3.90
CA ASP A 28 -10.18 0.13 2.56
C ASP A 28 -9.35 0.76 1.40
N ALA A 29 -8.06 1.04 1.63
CA ALA A 29 -7.20 1.64 0.61
C ALA A 29 -6.88 0.67 -0.53
N ASP A 30 -6.88 1.17 -1.77
CA ASP A 30 -6.43 0.43 -2.93
C ASP A 30 -4.92 0.59 -3.14
N LEU A 31 -4.15 -0.41 -2.72
CA LEU A 31 -2.69 -0.47 -2.82
C LEU A 31 -2.24 -1.59 -3.76
N ARG A 32 -3.10 -1.99 -4.70
CA ARG A 32 -2.77 -3.01 -5.69
C ARG A 32 -1.56 -2.55 -6.51
N HIS A 33 -0.57 -3.43 -6.65
CA HIS A 33 0.71 -3.13 -7.33
C HIS A 33 1.56 -2.01 -6.70
N ALA A 34 1.30 -1.62 -5.45
CA ALA A 34 2.14 -0.64 -4.75
C ALA A 34 3.51 -1.24 -4.41
N VAL A 35 4.56 -0.43 -4.49
CA VAL A 35 5.92 -0.79 -4.07
C VAL A 35 6.16 -0.14 -2.71
N LEU A 36 6.23 -0.95 -1.65
CA LEU A 36 6.40 -0.54 -0.25
C LEU A 36 7.73 -1.06 0.30
N VAL A 37 8.73 -1.24 -0.57
CA VAL A 37 10.03 -1.81 -0.21
C VAL A 37 10.71 -0.95 0.85
N SER A 38 11.13 -1.56 1.96
CA SER A 38 11.76 -0.86 3.09
C SER A 38 10.94 0.29 3.69
N ALA A 39 9.62 0.34 3.45
CA ALA A 39 8.76 1.36 4.04
C ALA A 39 8.54 1.13 5.55
N ASP A 40 8.42 2.21 6.32
CA ASP A 40 8.01 2.15 7.73
C ASP A 40 6.49 2.20 7.84
N LEU A 41 5.88 1.04 8.07
CA LEU A 41 4.44 0.81 8.24
C LEU A 41 4.08 0.56 9.72
N THR A 42 4.94 0.96 10.64
CA THR A 42 4.76 0.70 12.08
C THR A 42 3.43 1.29 12.56
N ARG A 43 2.60 0.50 13.26
CA ARG A 43 1.30 0.91 13.82
C ARG A 43 0.27 1.47 12.82
N SER A 44 0.44 1.26 11.51
CA SER A 44 -0.58 1.66 10.54
C SER A 44 -1.74 0.68 10.49
N ASN A 45 -2.87 1.12 9.92
CA ASN A 45 -4.08 0.32 9.79
C ASN A 45 -4.36 0.01 8.32
N PHE A 46 -4.26 -1.26 7.92
CA PHE A 46 -4.57 -1.77 6.59
C PHE A 46 -5.84 -2.64 6.58
N THR A 47 -6.75 -2.44 7.55
CA THR A 47 -8.02 -3.18 7.58
C THR A 47 -8.74 -3.05 6.23
N ASN A 48 -9.07 -4.18 5.60
CA ASN A 48 -9.67 -4.24 4.25
C ASN A 48 -8.87 -3.61 3.09
N ALA A 49 -7.59 -3.26 3.28
CA ALA A 49 -6.78 -2.71 2.19
C ALA A 49 -6.55 -3.75 1.08
N LEU A 50 -6.62 -3.32 -0.18
CA LEU A 50 -6.33 -4.18 -1.33
C LEU A 50 -4.82 -4.17 -1.61
N LEU A 51 -4.12 -5.23 -1.23
CA LEU A 51 -2.66 -5.35 -1.37
C LEU A 51 -2.23 -6.34 -2.47
N LYS A 52 -3.14 -6.69 -3.39
CA LYS A 52 -2.84 -7.65 -4.47
C LYS A 52 -1.65 -7.17 -5.29
N ASN A 53 -0.62 -8.02 -5.41
CA ASN A 53 0.65 -7.71 -6.09
C ASN A 53 1.45 -6.55 -5.48
N ALA A 54 1.19 -6.14 -4.24
CA ALA A 54 2.02 -5.15 -3.55
C ALA A 54 3.36 -5.77 -3.12
N ASP A 55 4.44 -5.02 -3.27
CA ASP A 55 5.77 -5.43 -2.81
C ASP A 55 6.04 -4.86 -1.41
N LEU A 56 5.97 -5.72 -0.40
CA LEU A 56 6.24 -5.40 1.01
C LEU A 56 7.65 -5.84 1.46
N THR A 57 8.57 -6.09 0.52
CA THR A 57 9.91 -6.58 0.84
C THR A 57 10.63 -5.65 1.81
N ALA A 58 11.16 -6.20 2.89
CA ALA A 58 11.84 -5.46 3.96
C ALA A 58 11.04 -4.33 4.62
N ALA A 59 9.71 -4.26 4.44
CA ALA A 59 8.87 -3.27 5.10
C ALA A 59 8.79 -3.51 6.62
N HIS A 60 8.87 -2.44 7.41
CA HIS A 60 8.74 -2.50 8.87
C HIS A 60 7.26 -2.45 9.25
N ARG A 61 6.71 -3.58 9.70
CA ARG A 61 5.26 -3.75 9.92
C ARG A 61 4.90 -3.95 11.40
N GLU A 62 5.75 -3.49 12.31
CA GLU A 62 5.54 -3.71 13.75
C GLU A 62 4.23 -3.06 14.22
N GLY A 63 3.31 -3.87 14.73
CA GLY A 63 1.99 -3.40 15.17
C GLY A 63 1.09 -2.88 14.06
N ALA A 64 1.43 -3.11 12.78
CA ALA A 64 0.51 -2.86 11.68
C ALA A 64 -0.68 -3.82 11.77
N LYS A 65 -1.89 -3.30 11.54
CA LYS A 65 -3.13 -4.08 11.55
C LYS A 65 -3.59 -4.38 10.14
N GLY A 66 -4.17 -5.56 9.90
CA GLY A 66 -4.65 -5.96 8.57
C GLY A 66 -3.54 -6.40 7.60
N LEU A 67 -2.28 -6.47 8.05
CA LEU A 67 -1.14 -7.07 7.31
C LEU A 67 -0.72 -8.43 7.89
N ASP A 68 -1.37 -8.84 8.96
CA ASP A 68 -1.07 -9.97 9.83
C ASP A 68 -1.66 -11.30 9.33
N THR A 69 -2.36 -11.29 8.19
CA THR A 69 -2.85 -12.48 7.50
C THR A 69 -2.07 -12.70 6.21
N ALA A 70 -1.06 -13.57 6.29
CA ALA A 70 -0.60 -14.33 5.16
C ALA A 70 -1.54 -15.52 4.99
N GLU A 71 -2.48 -15.43 4.06
CA GLU A 71 -3.10 -16.56 3.38
C GLU A 71 -2.76 -16.49 1.89
#